data_AF-A0A5B7C054-F1
#
_entry.id   AF-A0A5B7C054-F1
#
_cell.length_a   1.000
_cell.length_b   1.000
_cell.length_c   1.000
_cell.angle_alpha   90.00
_cell.angle_beta   90.00
_cell.angle_gamma   90.00
#
_symmetry.space_group_name_H-M   'P 1'
#
loop_
_entity.id
_entity.type
_entity.pdbx_description
1 polymer ?
#
loop_
_entity_poly.entity_id
_entity_poly.type
_entity_poly.pdbx_seq_one_letter_code
_entity_poly.pdbx_strand_id
1 'polypeptide(L)'
;GFIKLPHVVFYGHESGFFTNYTFKMCEEECLKSCDCRGFQYKLFETSKGHFLCSIKPLLRNGYLSPSFPDAMYIKFPKASLSSYDTPIQEFRLDCSGQVSAQLSRTYRKPHENGTLKFILWFAGAFGGVEFMCICFVWCFLYKTHQRSGATTQGYLQVATKFKRFSYTELKKASSNFSVEIGRSGGGIVYKGVLPADKQVVAIKRL
;
A
#
# COMPACT_ATOMS: atom_id res chain seq x y z
N GLY A 1 -40.29 8.17 -18.30
CA GLY A 1 -40.51 9.52 -18.83
C GLY A 1 -39.39 10.40 -18.35
N PHE A 2 -39.51 11.71 -18.49
CA PHE A 2 -38.45 12.65 -18.16
C PHE A 2 -38.96 13.80 -17.29
N ILE A 3 -38.14 14.25 -16.34
CA ILE A 3 -38.37 15.44 -15.53
C ILE A 3 -37.47 16.55 -16.06
N LYS A 4 -38.05 17.72 -16.33
CA LYS A 4 -37.33 18.91 -16.76
C LYS A 4 -36.78 19.64 -15.54
N LEU A 5 -35.47 19.83 -15.51
CA LEU A 5 -34.78 20.68 -14.54
C LEU A 5 -34.25 21.93 -15.27
N PRO A 6 -34.88 23.10 -15.06
CA PRO A 6 -34.36 24.35 -15.62
C PRO A 6 -33.07 24.76 -14.90
N HIS A 7 -32.16 25.42 -15.59
CA HIS A 7 -30.95 26.03 -15.02
C HIS A 7 -29.95 25.04 -14.37
N VAL A 8 -30.08 23.74 -14.66
CA VAL A 8 -29.19 22.70 -14.12
C VAL A 8 -28.27 22.19 -15.21
N VAL A 9 -26.97 22.13 -14.92
CA VAL A 9 -25.95 21.61 -15.84
C VAL A 9 -25.15 20.51 -15.16
N PHE A 10 -24.93 19.41 -15.88
CA PHE A 10 -24.00 18.36 -15.51
C PHE A 10 -22.84 18.38 -16.51
N TYR A 11 -21.66 18.84 -16.08
CA TYR A 11 -20.48 18.88 -16.95
C TYR A 11 -19.86 17.50 -17.15
N GLY A 12 -19.47 17.21 -18.39
CA GLY A 12 -18.75 16.00 -18.78
C GLY A 12 -19.61 14.75 -18.86
N HIS A 13 -18.92 13.61 -18.98
CA HIS A 13 -19.48 12.25 -19.08
C HIS A 13 -20.61 12.14 -20.11
N GLU A 14 -20.43 12.67 -21.32
CA GLU A 14 -21.37 12.47 -22.42
C GLU A 14 -21.06 11.19 -23.17
N SER A 15 -22.08 10.33 -23.35
CA SER A 15 -21.96 9.15 -24.21
C SER A 15 -22.01 9.52 -25.70
N GLY A 16 -22.64 10.63 -26.04
CA GLY A 16 -22.80 11.07 -27.42
C GLY A 16 -23.39 12.46 -27.54
N PHE A 17 -23.02 13.15 -28.61
CA PHE A 17 -23.52 14.45 -29.02
C PHE A 17 -24.18 14.34 -30.39
N PHE A 18 -25.43 14.76 -30.48
CA PHE A 18 -26.21 14.70 -31.70
C PHE A 18 -26.67 16.10 -32.12
N THR A 19 -26.26 16.53 -33.31
CA THR A 19 -26.66 17.81 -33.91
C THR A 19 -27.91 17.63 -34.77
N ASN A 20 -28.75 18.67 -34.85
CA ASN A 20 -30.00 18.66 -35.63
C ASN A 20 -31.01 17.60 -35.17
N TYR A 21 -30.94 17.17 -33.92
CA TYR A 21 -31.93 16.26 -33.34
C TYR A 21 -33.11 17.04 -32.80
N THR A 22 -34.32 16.53 -33.04
CA THR A 22 -35.50 17.03 -32.33
C THR A 22 -35.50 16.53 -30.89
N PHE A 23 -36.26 17.21 -30.03
CA PHE A 23 -36.43 16.79 -28.65
C PHE A 23 -36.87 15.32 -28.52
N LYS A 24 -37.87 14.90 -29.31
CA LYS A 24 -38.38 13.51 -29.30
C LYS A 24 -37.33 12.50 -29.72
N MET A 25 -36.51 12.81 -30.72
CA MET A 25 -35.42 11.93 -31.14
C MET A 25 -34.39 11.74 -30.03
N CYS A 26 -34.05 12.83 -29.31
CA CYS A 26 -33.15 12.76 -28.16
C CYS A 26 -33.74 11.91 -27.02
N GLU A 27 -35.05 12.06 -26.78
CA GLU A 27 -35.80 11.28 -25.80
C GLU A 27 -35.73 9.78 -26.12
N GLU A 28 -36.06 9.42 -27.36
CA GLU A 28 -36.02 8.04 -27.84
C GLU A 28 -34.61 7.46 -27.75
N GLU A 29 -33.58 8.23 -28.10
CA GLU A 29 -32.19 7.78 -28.04
C GLU A 29 -31.76 7.47 -26.59
N CYS A 30 -32.16 8.31 -25.63
CA CYS A 30 -31.95 8.02 -24.21
C CYS A 30 -32.77 6.83 -23.70
N LEU A 31 -33.97 6.58 -24.27
CA LEU A 31 -34.80 5.44 -23.87
C LEU A 31 -34.21 4.11 -24.37
N LYS A 32 -33.57 4.07 -25.53
CA LYS A 32 -32.90 2.88 -26.09
C LYS A 32 -31.76 2.37 -25.20
N SER A 33 -31.06 3.25 -24.50
CA SER A 33 -29.95 2.88 -23.62
C SER A 33 -30.39 2.71 -22.17
N CYS A 34 -30.03 1.56 -21.57
CA CYS A 34 -30.20 1.32 -20.13
C CYS A 34 -29.30 2.23 -19.28
N ASP A 35 -28.16 2.65 -19.82
CA ASP A 35 -27.19 3.47 -19.10
C ASP A 35 -27.57 4.95 -19.10
N CYS A 36 -28.42 5.40 -20.02
CA CYS A 36 -28.85 6.79 -20.05
C CYS A 36 -29.63 7.16 -18.78
N ARG A 37 -29.13 8.16 -18.05
CA ARG A 37 -29.79 8.74 -16.86
C ARG A 37 -30.51 10.04 -17.18
N GLY A 38 -30.19 10.66 -18.29
CA GLY A 38 -30.85 11.85 -18.78
C GLY A 38 -30.14 12.42 -20.01
N PHE A 39 -30.63 13.54 -20.50
CA PHE A 39 -30.03 14.24 -21.61
C PHE A 39 -30.18 15.76 -21.44
N GLN A 40 -29.24 16.49 -22.00
CA GLN A 40 -29.32 17.93 -22.12
C GLN A 40 -29.74 18.30 -23.54
N TYR A 41 -30.71 19.19 -23.67
CA TYR A 41 -31.22 19.64 -24.95
C TYR A 41 -31.06 21.15 -25.02
N LYS A 42 -30.13 21.62 -25.86
CA LYS A 42 -29.73 23.02 -25.95
C LYS A 42 -29.86 23.55 -27.37
N LEU A 43 -30.15 24.84 -27.49
CA LEU A 43 -30.09 25.54 -28.77
C LEU A 43 -28.67 26.08 -28.96
N PHE A 44 -27.98 25.64 -30.00
CA PHE A 44 -26.65 26.17 -30.32
C PHE A 44 -26.81 27.31 -31.33
N GLU A 45 -26.62 28.54 -30.85
CA GLU A 45 -26.66 29.75 -31.67
C GLU A 45 -25.41 29.84 -32.56
N THR A 46 -25.52 29.27 -33.75
CA THR A 46 -24.69 29.64 -34.90
C THR A 46 -25.62 30.12 -36.01
N SER A 47 -25.10 30.66 -37.11
CA SER A 47 -25.82 31.26 -38.26
C SER A 47 -27.02 30.48 -38.84
N LYS A 48 -27.24 29.22 -38.46
CA LYS A 48 -28.40 28.39 -38.84
C LYS A 48 -29.18 27.77 -37.67
N GLY A 49 -28.88 28.13 -36.42
CA GLY A 49 -29.56 27.70 -35.19
C GLY A 49 -29.91 26.22 -35.14
N HIS A 50 -29.01 25.36 -34.67
CA HIS A 50 -29.30 23.93 -34.55
C HIS A 50 -29.44 23.50 -33.09
N PHE A 51 -30.31 22.52 -32.84
CA PHE A 51 -30.44 21.90 -31.53
C PHE A 51 -29.35 20.84 -31.33
N LEU A 52 -28.74 20.86 -30.14
CA LEU A 52 -27.79 19.85 -29.69
C LEU A 52 -28.43 19.00 -28.59
N CYS A 53 -28.40 17.69 -28.81
CA CYS A 53 -28.78 16.66 -27.85
C CYS A 53 -27.51 16.02 -27.28
N SER A 54 -27.34 16.10 -25.97
CA SER A 54 -26.20 15.51 -25.25
C SER A 54 -26.70 14.43 -24.29
N ILE A 55 -26.34 13.17 -24.52
CA ILE A 55 -26.76 12.02 -23.69
C ILE A 55 -25.85 11.87 -22.47
N LYS A 56 -26.44 11.74 -21.28
CA LYS A 56 -25.72 11.64 -19.99
C LYS A 56 -25.94 10.27 -19.34
N PRO A 57 -24.95 9.36 -19.40
CA PRO A 57 -24.95 8.11 -18.63
C PRO A 57 -24.68 8.30 -17.12
N LEU A 58 -24.00 9.38 -16.73
CA LEU A 58 -23.72 9.71 -15.34
C LEU A 58 -24.08 11.17 -15.05
N LEU A 59 -24.71 11.39 -13.89
CA LEU A 59 -25.08 12.71 -13.38
C LEU A 59 -24.15 13.06 -12.21
N ARG A 60 -22.92 13.48 -12.52
CA ARG A 60 -21.92 13.94 -11.53
C ARG A 60 -21.61 15.42 -11.71
N ASN A 61 -21.19 16.07 -10.63
CA ASN A 61 -20.81 17.49 -10.62
C ASN A 61 -21.89 18.41 -11.20
N GLY A 62 -23.16 18.14 -10.87
CA GLY A 62 -24.27 19.00 -11.25
C GLY A 62 -24.27 20.28 -10.44
N TYR A 63 -24.50 21.42 -11.10
CA TYR A 63 -24.68 22.70 -10.42
C TYR A 63 -25.88 23.44 -11.00
N LEU A 64 -26.52 24.23 -10.14
CA LEU A 64 -27.63 25.12 -10.49
C LEU A 64 -27.04 26.50 -10.81
N SER A 65 -27.32 27.03 -11.99
CA SER A 65 -26.87 28.35 -12.40
C SER A 65 -28.02 29.11 -13.07
N PRO A 66 -28.60 30.12 -12.42
CA PRO A 66 -29.70 30.92 -12.97
C PRO A 66 -29.39 31.54 -14.35
N SER A 67 -28.10 31.77 -14.63
CA SER A 67 -27.62 32.31 -15.91
C SER A 67 -27.63 31.31 -17.06
N PHE A 68 -27.89 30.02 -16.80
CA PHE A 68 -27.84 28.98 -17.83
C PHE A 68 -29.22 28.80 -18.47
N PRO A 69 -29.38 29.05 -19.78
CA PRO A 69 -30.70 29.02 -20.44
C PRO A 69 -31.21 27.60 -20.72
N ASP A 70 -30.31 26.62 -20.76
CA ASP A 70 -30.65 25.25 -21.15
C ASP A 70 -31.27 24.44 -20.01
N ALA A 71 -32.09 23.45 -20.38
CA ALA A 71 -32.71 22.53 -19.45
C ALA A 71 -32.08 21.13 -19.52
N MET A 72 -32.01 20.48 -18.37
CA MET A 72 -31.63 19.08 -18.24
C MET A 72 -32.87 18.21 -18.08
N TYR A 73 -32.94 17.09 -18.79
CA TYR A 73 -34.05 16.14 -18.73
C TYR A 73 -33.59 14.85 -18.08
N ILE A 74 -34.08 14.53 -16.89
CA ILE A 74 -33.68 13.34 -16.13
C ILE A 74 -34.67 12.20 -16.38
N LYS A 75 -34.17 11.01 -16.71
CA LYS A 75 -34.96 9.80 -16.94
C LYS A 75 -35.54 9.31 -15.61
N PHE A 76 -36.86 9.17 -15.55
CA PHE A 76 -37.58 8.74 -14.35
C PHE A 76 -38.67 7.68 -14.67
N PRO A 77 -38.95 6.74 -13.74
CA PRO A 77 -40.07 5.81 -13.89
C PRO A 77 -41.39 6.57 -14.03
N LYS A 78 -42.25 6.14 -14.97
CA LYS A 78 -43.52 6.83 -15.24
C LYS A 78 -44.44 6.89 -14.00
N ALA A 79 -44.42 5.85 -13.17
CA ALA A 79 -45.22 5.78 -11.94
C ALA A 79 -44.90 6.87 -10.91
N SER A 80 -43.71 7.47 -10.97
CA SER A 80 -43.27 8.51 -10.02
C SER A 80 -43.42 9.93 -10.58
N LEU A 81 -43.80 10.08 -11.86
CA LEU A 81 -43.98 11.41 -12.49
C LEU A 81 -45.24 12.12 -11.99
N SER A 82 -46.30 11.38 -11.64
CA SER A 82 -47.57 11.96 -11.15
C SER A 82 -47.45 12.68 -9.81
N SER A 83 -46.37 12.46 -9.07
CA SER A 83 -46.08 13.15 -7.80
C SER A 83 -45.42 14.52 -8.01
N TYR A 84 -44.94 14.84 -9.20
CA TYR A 84 -44.13 16.05 -9.48
C TYR A 84 -44.90 17.18 -10.18
N ASP A 85 -46.13 16.93 -10.63
CA ASP A 85 -46.99 17.97 -11.24
C ASP A 85 -47.50 19.00 -10.21
N THR A 86 -47.26 18.80 -8.91
CA THR A 86 -47.45 19.84 -7.90
C THR A 86 -46.28 20.81 -7.94
N PRO A 87 -46.50 22.13 -8.10
CA PRO A 87 -45.42 23.11 -8.15
C PRO A 87 -44.63 23.02 -6.85
N ILE A 88 -43.35 22.68 -6.98
CA ILE A 88 -42.42 22.64 -5.86
C ILE A 88 -42.27 24.08 -5.38
N GLN A 89 -42.93 24.40 -4.27
CA GLN A 89 -42.71 25.61 -3.50
C GLN A 89 -41.19 25.76 -3.31
N GLU A 90 -40.62 26.91 -3.68
CA GLU A 90 -39.18 27.16 -3.54
C GLU A 90 -38.74 26.74 -2.13
N PHE A 91 -38.01 25.63 -2.04
CA PHE A 91 -37.38 25.25 -0.79
C PHE A 91 -36.29 26.29 -0.51
N ARG A 92 -36.65 27.34 0.23
CA ARG A 92 -35.66 28.10 0.99
C ARG A 92 -35.03 27.11 1.96
N LEU A 93 -33.88 26.58 1.58
CA LEU A 93 -33.04 25.73 2.42
C LEU A 93 -32.60 26.58 3.62
N ASP A 94 -33.38 26.58 4.69
CA ASP A 94 -32.96 27.11 5.97
C ASP A 94 -31.98 26.13 6.59
N CYS A 95 -30.69 26.37 6.34
CA CYS A 95 -29.59 25.55 6.87
C CYS A 95 -29.26 25.90 8.34
N SER A 96 -30.17 26.53 9.10
CA SER A 96 -29.93 26.89 10.52
C SER A 96 -29.99 25.70 11.49
N GLY A 97 -30.40 24.51 11.03
CA GLY A 97 -30.38 23.29 11.82
C GLY A 97 -29.09 22.49 11.65
N GLN A 98 -28.56 21.93 12.74
CA GLN A 98 -27.50 20.92 12.70
C GLN A 98 -28.04 19.63 12.06
N VAL A 99 -28.10 19.58 10.73
CA VAL A 99 -28.53 18.40 9.97
C VAL A 99 -27.33 17.46 9.83
N SER A 100 -26.99 16.76 10.91
CA SER A 100 -26.31 15.47 10.81
C SER A 100 -27.35 14.37 10.64
N ALA A 101 -28.14 14.47 9.56
CA ALA A 101 -28.83 13.29 9.05
C ALA A 101 -27.74 12.38 8.48
N GLN A 102 -27.30 11.42 9.29
CA GLN A 102 -26.45 10.33 8.83
C GLN A 102 -27.25 9.56 7.77
N LEU A 103 -27.12 9.96 6.51
CA LEU A 103 -27.61 9.17 5.40
C LEU A 103 -27.04 7.77 5.59
N SER A 104 -27.90 6.76 5.69
CA SER A 104 -27.53 5.36 5.57
C SER A 104 -27.08 5.13 4.14
N ARG A 105 -25.90 5.66 3.79
CA ARG A 105 -25.16 5.26 2.61
C ARG A 105 -24.72 3.84 2.88
N THR A 106 -25.57 2.89 2.49
CA THR A 106 -25.13 1.53 2.21
C THR A 106 -24.22 1.63 0.99
N TYR A 107 -22.96 2.01 1.22
CA TYR A 107 -21.94 1.84 0.20
C TYR A 107 -22.00 0.38 -0.19
N ARG A 108 -22.33 0.12 -1.46
CA ARG A 108 -22.21 -1.22 -2.03
C ARG A 108 -20.76 -1.60 -1.79
N LYS A 109 -20.52 -2.54 -0.84
CA LYS A 109 -19.17 -3.03 -0.55
C LYS A 109 -18.56 -3.39 -1.91
N PRO A 110 -17.31 -2.96 -2.19
CA PRO A 110 -16.67 -3.30 -3.46
C PRO A 110 -16.82 -4.81 -3.65
N HIS A 111 -17.34 -5.19 -4.82
CA HIS A 111 -17.51 -6.59 -5.18
C HIS A 111 -16.18 -7.30 -4.90
N GLU A 112 -16.19 -8.33 -4.05
CA GLU A 112 -14.99 -9.08 -3.72
C GLU A 112 -14.46 -9.69 -5.01
N ASN A 113 -13.41 -9.08 -5.57
CA ASN A 113 -12.76 -9.57 -6.77
C ASN A 113 -11.94 -10.80 -6.35
N GLY A 114 -12.46 -11.99 -6.64
CA GLY A 114 -11.79 -13.26 -6.32
C GLY A 114 -10.31 -13.25 -6.75
N THR A 115 -10.02 -12.69 -7.92
CA THR A 115 -8.65 -12.53 -8.45
C THR A 115 -7.72 -11.76 -7.49
N LEU A 116 -8.19 -10.69 -6.85
CA LEU A 116 -7.38 -9.87 -5.94
C LEU A 116 -7.10 -10.62 -4.63
N LYS A 117 -8.07 -11.42 -4.16
CA LYS A 117 -7.89 -12.34 -3.03
C LYS A 117 -6.88 -13.44 -3.35
N PHE A 118 -6.92 -13.99 -4.58
CA PHE A 118 -5.91 -14.95 -5.05
C PHE A 118 -4.52 -14.31 -5.10
N ILE A 119 -4.37 -13.13 -5.71
CA ILE A 119 -3.07 -12.43 -5.80
C ILE A 119 -2.48 -12.16 -4.42
N LEU A 120 -3.29 -11.67 -3.47
CA LEU A 120 -2.84 -11.43 -2.10
C LEU A 120 -2.38 -12.73 -1.40
N TRP A 121 -3.09 -13.83 -1.62
CA TRP A 121 -2.70 -15.12 -1.07
C TRP A 121 -1.38 -15.63 -1.66
N PHE A 122 -1.22 -15.58 -2.98
CA PHE A 122 0.03 -16.00 -3.64
C PHE A 122 1.22 -15.13 -3.21
N ALA A 123 1.04 -13.80 -3.12
CA ALA A 123 2.09 -12.90 -2.66
C ALA A 123 2.51 -13.20 -1.21
N GLY A 124 1.54 -13.47 -0.33
CA GLY A 124 1.83 -13.84 1.06
C GLY A 124 2.57 -15.18 1.19
N ALA A 125 2.17 -16.18 0.40
CA ALA A 125 2.82 -17.50 0.42
C ALA A 125 4.27 -17.43 -0.07
N PHE A 126 4.52 -16.78 -1.22
CA PHE A 126 5.87 -16.62 -1.76
C PHE A 126 6.77 -15.80 -0.83
N GLY A 127 6.25 -14.69 -0.29
CA GLY A 127 7.00 -13.88 0.68
C GLY A 127 7.38 -14.65 1.94
N GLY A 128 6.47 -15.49 2.46
CA GLY A 128 6.74 -16.34 3.61
C GLY A 128 7.83 -17.39 3.34
N VAL A 129 7.81 -18.03 2.18
CA VAL A 129 8.81 -19.04 1.80
C VAL A 129 10.20 -18.40 1.68
N GLU A 130 10.32 -17.27 0.99
CA GLU A 130 11.59 -16.53 0.86
C GLU A 130 12.16 -16.11 2.23
N PHE A 131 11.31 -15.57 3.10
CA PHE A 131 11.73 -15.17 4.45
C PHE A 131 12.25 -16.36 5.26
N MET A 132 11.56 -17.50 5.20
CA MET A 132 12.00 -18.72 5.88
C MET A 132 13.36 -19.20 5.33
N CYS A 133 13.56 -19.20 4.01
CA CYS A 133 14.83 -19.56 3.40
C CYS A 133 15.99 -18.67 3.88
N ILE A 134 15.79 -17.35 3.92
CA ILE A 134 16.80 -16.39 4.41
C ILE A 134 17.12 -16.66 5.88
N CYS A 135 16.10 -16.87 6.72
CA CYS A 135 16.29 -17.20 8.14
C CYS A 135 17.08 -18.50 8.31
N PHE A 136 16.75 -19.56 7.55
CA PHE A 136 17.48 -20.82 7.59
C PHE A 136 18.95 -20.63 7.24
N VAL A 137 19.25 -19.94 6.13
CA VAL A 137 20.63 -19.68 5.70
C VAL A 137 21.39 -18.89 6.78
N TRP A 138 20.80 -17.82 7.33
CA TRP A 138 21.45 -17.07 8.41
C TRP A 138 21.69 -17.90 9.67
N CYS A 139 20.73 -18.73 10.08
CA CYS A 139 20.91 -19.63 11.21
C CYS A 139 22.04 -20.65 10.96
N PHE A 140 22.13 -21.20 9.75
CA PHE A 140 23.21 -22.11 9.37
C PHE A 140 24.57 -21.42 9.38
N LEU A 141 24.67 -20.21 8.81
CA LEU A 141 25.90 -19.42 8.82
C LEU A 141 26.35 -19.07 10.25
N TYR A 142 25.41 -18.68 11.12
CA TYR A 142 25.70 -18.40 12.52
C TYR A 142 26.20 -19.64 13.27
N LYS A 143 25.55 -20.80 13.09
CA LYS A 143 25.99 -22.07 13.68
C LYS A 143 27.36 -22.52 13.14
N THR A 144 27.60 -22.35 11.85
CA THR A 144 28.90 -22.63 11.22
C THR A 144 30.00 -21.72 11.76
N HIS A 145 29.74 -20.42 11.92
CA HIS A 145 30.72 -19.49 12.48
C HIS A 145 31.15 -19.88 13.90
N GLN A 146 30.20 -20.29 14.76
CA GLN A 146 30.53 -20.80 16.09
C GLN A 146 31.36 -22.09 16.05
N ARG A 147 31.06 -23.03 15.13
CA ARG A 147 31.86 -24.26 14.95
C ARG A 147 33.24 -23.99 14.39
N SER A 148 33.39 -22.99 13.53
CA SER A 148 34.67 -22.63 12.93
C SER A 148 35.67 -22.15 13.99
N GLY A 149 35.22 -21.48 15.05
CA GLY A 149 36.09 -21.08 16.17
C GLY A 149 36.83 -22.25 16.83
N ALA A 150 36.12 -23.35 17.10
CA ALA A 150 36.72 -24.55 17.69
C ALA A 150 37.63 -25.31 16.71
N THR A 151 37.24 -25.37 15.43
CA THR A 151 37.97 -26.13 14.40
C THR A 151 39.25 -25.39 13.94
N THR A 152 39.20 -24.05 13.91
CA THR A 152 40.34 -23.19 13.54
C THR A 152 41.47 -23.30 14.55
N GLN A 153 41.15 -23.46 15.85
CA GLN A 153 42.15 -23.67 16.90
C GLN A 153 42.90 -25.00 16.73
N GLY A 154 42.20 -26.08 16.34
CA GLY A 154 42.81 -27.37 16.01
C GLY A 154 43.66 -27.33 14.74
N TYR A 155 43.18 -26.69 13.67
CA TYR A 155 43.89 -26.60 12.38
C TYR A 155 45.18 -25.76 12.48
N LEU A 156 45.15 -24.66 13.25
CA LEU A 156 46.34 -23.85 13.52
C LEU A 156 47.39 -24.61 14.34
N GLN A 157 46.97 -25.50 15.23
CA GLN A 157 47.88 -26.32 16.03
C GLN A 157 48.58 -27.39 15.17
N VAL A 158 47.88 -27.94 14.16
CA VAL A 158 48.46 -28.86 13.17
C VAL A 158 49.39 -28.14 12.20
N ALA A 159 49.01 -26.94 11.72
CA ALA A 159 49.80 -26.20 10.73
C ALA A 159 51.09 -25.59 11.29
N THR A 160 51.08 -25.13 12.55
CA THR A 160 52.21 -24.35 13.10
C THR A 160 53.21 -25.16 13.92
N LYS A 161 52.94 -26.46 14.21
CA LYS A 161 53.70 -27.30 15.16
C LYS A 161 53.89 -26.69 16.58
N PHE A 162 53.38 -25.49 16.84
CA PHE A 162 53.42 -24.83 18.13
C PHE A 162 52.04 -24.92 18.80
N LYS A 163 52.04 -25.28 20.08
CA LYS A 163 50.84 -25.29 20.91
C LYS A 163 50.49 -23.85 21.31
N ARG A 164 49.27 -23.41 21.00
CA ARG A 164 48.74 -22.13 21.48
C ARG A 164 48.19 -22.30 22.88
N PHE A 165 48.56 -21.40 23.79
CA PHE A 165 48.03 -21.33 25.14
C PHE A 165 47.20 -20.07 25.31
N SER A 166 46.06 -20.20 25.98
CA SER A 166 45.26 -19.04 26.39
C SER A 166 45.96 -18.28 27.53
N TYR A 167 45.64 -17.00 27.68
CA TYR A 167 46.19 -16.17 28.76
C TYR A 167 45.88 -16.77 30.15
N THR A 168 44.69 -17.34 30.34
CA THR A 168 44.28 -17.97 31.60
C THR A 168 45.09 -19.22 31.92
N GLU A 169 45.41 -20.04 30.91
CA GLU A 169 46.32 -21.18 31.07
C GLU A 169 47.73 -20.74 31.45
N LEU A 170 48.28 -19.71 30.78
CA LEU A 170 49.60 -19.17 31.11
C LEU A 170 49.63 -18.55 32.51
N LYS A 171 48.58 -17.80 32.89
CA LYS A 171 48.43 -17.22 34.23
C LYS A 171 48.34 -18.29 35.32
N LYS A 172 47.64 -19.41 35.05
CA LYS A 172 47.58 -20.54 35.96
C LYS A 172 48.93 -21.27 36.05
N ALA A 173 49.59 -21.48 34.93
CA ALA A 173 50.90 -22.14 34.86
C ALA A 173 52.00 -21.34 35.57
N SER A 174 51.94 -20.01 35.56
CA SER A 174 52.90 -19.12 36.23
C SER A 174 52.50 -18.72 37.66
N SER A 175 51.44 -19.31 38.22
CA SER A 175 50.88 -18.93 39.52
C SER A 175 50.66 -17.42 39.64
N ASN A 176 49.93 -16.84 38.69
CA ASN A 176 49.69 -15.40 38.53
C ASN A 176 50.96 -14.57 38.25
N PHE A 177 51.94 -15.14 37.54
CA PHE A 177 53.20 -14.49 37.21
C PHE A 177 53.99 -14.07 38.48
N SER A 178 54.08 -14.99 39.44
CA SER A 178 54.65 -14.70 40.76
C SER A 178 56.17 -14.73 40.81
N VAL A 179 56.81 -15.60 40.03
CA VAL A 179 58.27 -15.80 40.06
C VAL A 179 58.91 -15.27 38.79
N GLU A 180 59.55 -14.11 38.88
CA GLU A 180 60.33 -13.50 37.80
C GLU A 180 61.71 -14.16 37.71
N ILE A 181 62.09 -14.56 36.49
CA ILE A 181 63.38 -15.20 36.20
C ILE A 181 64.27 -14.35 35.28
N GLY A 182 63.74 -13.26 34.71
CA GLY A 182 64.52 -12.32 33.93
C GLY A 182 63.70 -11.14 33.39
N ARG A 183 64.37 -10.01 33.16
CA ARG A 183 63.79 -8.76 32.65
C ARG A 183 64.66 -8.17 31.57
N SER A 184 64.04 -7.71 30.48
CA SER A 184 64.72 -7.01 29.39
C SER A 184 63.79 -5.96 28.78
N GLY A 185 64.29 -5.15 27.85
CA GLY A 185 63.46 -4.21 27.08
C GLY A 185 62.34 -4.88 26.27
N GLY A 186 62.42 -6.20 26.06
CA GLY A 186 61.37 -6.99 25.43
C GLY A 186 60.34 -7.59 26.39
N GLY A 187 60.30 -7.23 27.68
CA GLY A 187 59.31 -7.72 28.64
C GLY A 187 59.91 -8.56 29.78
N ILE A 188 59.01 -9.09 30.64
CA ILE A 188 59.36 -9.85 31.86
C ILE A 188 59.15 -11.35 31.60
N VAL A 189 60.10 -12.17 32.02
CA VAL A 189 60.05 -13.63 31.92
C VAL A 189 59.76 -14.22 33.28
N TYR A 190 58.72 -15.06 33.36
CA TYR A 190 58.29 -15.73 34.59
C TYR A 190 58.50 -17.24 34.50
N LYS A 191 58.77 -17.88 35.64
CA LYS A 191 58.77 -19.34 35.75
C LYS A 191 57.33 -19.84 35.69
N GLY A 192 57.07 -20.83 34.84
CA GLY A 192 55.79 -21.53 34.76
C GLY A 192 55.95 -23.05 34.79
N VAL A 193 54.90 -23.74 35.19
CA VAL A 193 54.79 -25.21 35.12
C VAL A 193 53.52 -25.56 34.38
N LEU A 194 53.66 -26.26 33.24
CA LEU A 194 52.50 -26.67 32.44
C LEU A 194 51.71 -27.77 33.17
N PRO A 195 50.39 -27.61 33.38
CA PRO A 195 49.60 -28.57 34.17
C PRO A 195 49.51 -29.98 33.59
N ALA A 196 49.57 -30.10 32.25
CA ALA A 196 49.41 -31.39 31.56
C ALA A 196 50.62 -32.31 31.76
N ASP A 197 51.83 -31.77 31.63
CA ASP A 197 53.06 -32.56 31.54
C ASP A 197 54.04 -32.28 32.68
N LYS A 198 53.67 -31.40 33.63
CA LYS A 198 54.52 -30.88 34.73
C LYS A 198 55.87 -30.30 34.25
N GLN A 199 55.96 -29.93 32.98
CA GLN A 199 57.17 -29.36 32.40
C GLN A 199 57.39 -27.94 32.90
N VAL A 200 58.61 -27.65 33.34
CA VAL A 200 59.04 -26.29 33.71
C VAL A 200 59.35 -25.50 32.45
N VAL A 201 58.73 -24.33 32.31
CA VAL A 201 58.83 -23.47 31.13
C VAL A 201 59.08 -22.01 31.53
N ALA A 202 59.63 -21.23 30.60
CA ALA A 202 59.75 -19.79 30.73
C ALA A 202 58.60 -19.10 29.99
N ILE A 203 57.83 -18.27 30.68
CA ILE A 203 56.69 -17.53 30.12
C ILE A 203 57.05 -16.06 30.03
N LYS A 204 57.26 -15.57 28.81
CA LYS A 204 57.55 -14.16 28.54
C LYS A 204 56.26 -13.37 28.38
N ARG A 205 56.10 -12.30 29.15
CA ARG A 205 55.00 -11.34 29.07
C ARG A 205 55.51 -10.05 28.46
N LEU A 206 54.97 -9.72 27.28
CA LEU A 206 55.18 -8.45 26.59
C LEU A 206 54.32 -7.34 27.23
#